data_AF-A0AAW9EDR6-F1
#
_entry.id   AF-A0AAW9EDR6-F1
#
_cell.length_a   1.000
_cell.length_b   1.000
_cell.length_c   1.000
_cell.angle_alpha   90.00
_cell.angle_beta   90.00
_cell.angle_gamma   90.00
#
_symmetry.space_group_name_H-M   'P 1'
#
loop_
_entity.id
_entity.type
_entity.pdbx_description
1 polymer ?
#
loop_
_entity_poly.entity_id
_entity_poly.type
_entity_poly.pdbx_seq_one_letter_code
_entity_poly.pdbx_strand_id
1 'polypeptide(L)'
;SSVSRMVSRLLAAGELEERPCAEDARAKSLALTAKGHDTVAKINAWGTRQVVEALDHLDETQQQTVATGLAASARALAQCRD
;
A
#
# COMPACT_ATOMS: atom_id res chain seq x y z
N SER A 1 4.09 20.70 8.10
CA SER A 1 3.94 19.25 8.37
C SER A 1 4.73 18.44 7.33
N SER A 2 5.26 17.27 7.71
CA SER A 2 5.92 16.31 6.79
C SER A 2 4.95 15.77 5.74
N VAL A 3 3.71 15.52 6.14
CA VAL A 3 2.64 15.00 5.26
C VAL A 3 2.31 15.99 4.16
N SER A 4 2.11 17.27 4.47
CA SER A 4 1.80 18.29 3.46
C SER A 4 2.90 18.37 2.39
N ARG A 5 4.17 18.35 2.78
CA ARG A 5 5.31 18.36 1.84
C ARG A 5 5.36 17.09 0.98
N MET A 6 4.95 15.94 1.51
CA MET A 6 4.84 14.71 0.73
C MET A 6 3.73 14.82 -0.30
N VAL A 7 2.53 15.25 0.11
CA VAL A 7 1.38 15.44 -0.77
C VAL A 7 1.70 16.41 -1.90
N SER A 8 2.30 17.57 -1.61
CA SER A 8 2.68 18.54 -2.64
C SER A 8 3.65 17.96 -3.67
N ARG A 9 4.59 17.09 -3.26
CA ARG A 9 5.52 16.44 -4.20
C ARG A 9 4.80 15.41 -5.08
N LEU A 10 3.86 14.65 -4.52
CA LEU A 10 3.08 13.66 -5.27
C LEU A 10 2.12 14.33 -6.27
N LEU A 11 1.53 15.48 -5.90
CA LEU A 11 0.75 16.32 -6.81
C LEU A 11 1.64 16.88 -7.93
N ALA A 12 2.79 17.45 -7.60
CA ALA A 12 3.73 18.00 -8.59
C ALA A 12 4.28 16.92 -9.54
N ALA A 13 4.43 15.68 -9.07
CA ALA A 13 4.82 14.53 -9.88
C ALA A 13 3.65 13.94 -10.71
N GLY A 14 2.41 14.43 -10.54
CA GLY A 14 1.23 13.91 -11.22
C GLY A 14 0.80 12.52 -10.76
N GLU A 15 1.23 12.07 -9.58
CA GLU A 15 0.82 10.79 -8.99
C GLU A 15 -0.54 10.91 -8.27
N LEU A 16 -0.83 12.10 -7.73
CA LEU A 16 -2.09 12.42 -7.06
C LEU A 16 -2.82 13.55 -7.79
N GLU A 17 -4.12 13.61 -7.56
CA GLU A 17 -4.98 14.73 -7.89
C GLU A 17 -5.86 15.10 -6.69
N GLU A 18 -6.21 16.39 -6.61
CA GLU A 18 -7.17 16.90 -5.64
C GLU A 18 -8.57 16.92 -6.26
N ARG A 19 -9.54 16.35 -5.56
CA ARG A 19 -10.96 16.38 -5.93
C ARG A 19 -11.76 17.16 -4.88
N PRO A 20 -12.85 17.84 -5.27
CA PRO A 20 -13.78 18.43 -4.31
C PRO A 20 -14.28 17.35 -3.34
N CYS A 21 -14.26 17.66 -2.04
CA CYS A 21 -14.91 16.82 -1.04
C CYS A 21 -16.41 17.15 -1.06
N ALA A 22 -17.24 16.11 -1.18
CA ALA A 22 -18.69 16.27 -1.24
C ALA A 22 -19.27 16.70 0.12
N GLU A 23 -18.61 16.33 1.23
CA GLU A 23 -19.06 16.61 2.59
C GLU A 23 -18.63 17.98 3.14
N ASP A 24 -17.46 18.50 2.74
CA ASP A 24 -16.98 19.83 3.14
C ASP A 24 -16.23 20.50 1.98
N ALA A 25 -16.78 21.59 1.47
CA ALA A 25 -16.19 22.38 0.37
C ALA A 25 -14.81 23.00 0.72
N ARG A 26 -14.44 23.04 2.01
CA ARG A 26 -13.13 23.50 2.48
C ARG A 26 -12.09 22.37 2.52
N ALA A 27 -12.53 21.12 2.41
CA ALA A 27 -11.69 19.94 2.32
C ALA A 27 -11.46 19.55 0.85
N LYS A 28 -10.31 18.91 0.61
CA LYS A 28 -9.98 18.32 -0.69
C LYS A 28 -9.70 16.83 -0.50
N SER A 29 -10.38 16.00 -1.27
CA SER A 29 -10.12 14.57 -1.30
C SER A 29 -8.93 14.31 -2.22
N LEU A 30 -7.99 13.47 -1.79
CA LEU A 30 -6.86 13.05 -2.61
C LEU A 30 -7.19 11.73 -3.29
N ALA A 31 -6.95 11.65 -4.60
CA ALA A 31 -7.08 10.43 -5.37
C ALA A 31 -5.81 10.17 -6.17
N LEU A 32 -5.51 8.90 -6.45
CA LEU A 32 -4.47 8.55 -7.41
C LEU A 32 -4.93 8.94 -8.81
N THR A 33 -4.00 9.46 -9.61
CA THR A 33 -4.19 9.58 -11.05
C THR A 33 -3.98 8.21 -11.70
N ALA A 34 -4.22 8.10 -13.02
CA ALA A 34 -3.83 6.89 -13.76
C ALA A 34 -2.33 6.57 -13.59
N LYS A 35 -1.47 7.59 -13.65
CA LYS A 35 -0.03 7.45 -13.38
C LYS A 35 0.21 6.95 -11.95
N GLY A 36 -0.48 7.53 -10.97
CA GLY A 36 -0.39 7.11 -9.57
C GLY A 36 -0.74 5.64 -9.36
N HIS A 37 -1.81 5.17 -10.02
CA HIS A 37 -2.21 3.77 -10.00
C HIS A 37 -1.11 2.87 -10.60
N ASP A 38 -0.55 3.24 -11.75
CA ASP A 38 0.54 2.49 -12.39
C ASP A 38 1.81 2.45 -11.52
N THR A 39 2.17 3.58 -10.90
CA THR A 39 3.32 3.67 -10.00
C THR A 39 3.13 2.77 -8.78
N VAL A 40 1.96 2.83 -8.12
CA VAL A 40 1.64 1.96 -6.99
C VAL A 40 1.64 0.49 -7.40
N ALA A 41 1.09 0.16 -8.56
CA ALA A 41 1.10 -1.20 -9.08
C ALA A 41 2.53 -1.73 -9.27
N LYS A 42 3.44 -0.92 -9.82
CA LYS A 42 4.85 -1.27 -9.98
C LYS A 42 5.56 -1.47 -8.64
N ILE A 43 5.31 -0.60 -7.67
CA ILE A 43 5.86 -0.73 -6.31
C ILE A 43 5.39 -2.04 -5.67
N ASN A 44 4.09 -2.32 -5.74
CA ASN A 44 3.50 -3.54 -5.19
C ASN A 44 4.05 -4.78 -5.89
N ALA A 45 4.13 -4.77 -7.23
CA ALA A 45 4.70 -5.87 -7.99
C ALA A 45 6.16 -6.16 -7.63
N TRP A 46 6.97 -5.10 -7.45
CA TRP A 46 8.34 -5.24 -6.98
C TRP A 46 8.41 -5.82 -5.57
N GLY A 47 7.58 -5.32 -4.64
CA GLY A 47 7.49 -5.86 -3.28
C GLY A 47 7.07 -7.33 -3.25
N THR A 48 6.04 -7.71 -4.02
CA THR A 48 5.62 -9.11 -4.16
C THR A 48 6.73 -9.98 -4.71
N ARG A 49 7.44 -9.51 -5.75
CA ARG A 49 8.57 -10.26 -6.32
C ARG A 49 9.66 -10.52 -5.28
N GLN A 50 10.05 -9.51 -4.49
CA GLN A 50 11.06 -9.68 -3.44
C GLN A 50 10.66 -10.71 -2.40
N VAL A 51 9.38 -10.75 -2.01
CA VAL A 51 8.88 -11.77 -1.08
C VAL A 51 8.90 -13.16 -1.72
N VAL A 52 8.44 -13.30 -2.96
CA VAL A 52 8.46 -14.59 -3.69
C VAL A 52 9.90 -15.11 -3.82
N GLU A 53 10.84 -14.28 -4.27
CA GLU A 53 12.25 -14.66 -4.40
C GLU A 53 12.85 -15.11 -3.05
N ALA A 54 12.45 -14.49 -1.94
CA ALA A 54 12.89 -14.91 -0.61
C ALA A 54 12.29 -16.27 -0.20
N LEU A 55 11.01 -16.51 -0.52
CA LEU A 55 10.32 -17.77 -0.20
C LEU A 55 10.78 -18.94 -1.08
N ASP A 56 11.30 -18.68 -2.29
CA ASP A 56 11.87 -19.71 -3.17
C ASP A 56 13.09 -20.42 -2.56
N HIS A 57 13.72 -19.84 -1.54
CA HIS A 57 14.79 -20.47 -0.77
C HIS A 57 14.32 -21.47 0.30
N LEU A 58 13.00 -21.58 0.50
CA LEU A 58 12.38 -22.45 1.49
C LEU A 58 11.76 -23.67 0.82
N ASP A 59 11.73 -24.79 1.53
CA ASP A 59 10.92 -25.94 1.11
C ASP A 59 9.42 -25.70 1.30
N GLU A 60 8.59 -26.56 0.72
CA GLU A 60 7.13 -26.43 0.75
C GLU A 60 6.56 -26.39 2.18
N THR A 61 7.15 -27.15 3.12
CA THR A 61 6.70 -27.17 4.51
C THR A 61 7.01 -25.85 5.21
N GLN A 62 8.19 -25.30 4.97
CA GLN A 62 8.62 -24.01 5.48
C GLN A 62 7.79 -22.86 4.88
N GLN A 63 7.50 -22.89 3.57
CA GLN A 63 6.61 -21.92 2.91
C GLN A 63 5.21 -21.94 3.54
N GLN A 64 4.62 -23.13 3.74
CA GLN A 64 3.31 -23.26 4.36
C GLN A 64 3.29 -22.76 5.82
N THR A 65 4.38 -23.00 6.55
CA THR A 65 4.55 -22.51 7.93
C THR A 65 4.56 -20.98 7.97
N VAL A 66 5.32 -20.33 7.08
CA VAL A 66 5.36 -18.87 6.97
C VAL A 66 3.99 -18.30 6.61
N ALA A 67 3.34 -18.86 5.59
CA ALA A 67 2.01 -18.40 5.16
C ALA A 67 0.98 -18.48 6.29
N THR A 68 0.97 -19.61 7.02
CA THR A 68 0.04 -19.83 8.14
C THR A 68 0.32 -18.86 9.29
N GLY A 69 1.60 -18.65 9.64
CA GLY A 69 2.01 -17.72 10.69
C GLY A 69 1.63 -16.26 10.39
N LEU A 70 1.87 -15.81 9.16
CA LEU A 70 1.49 -14.45 8.72
C LEU A 70 -0.04 -14.25 8.75
N ALA A 71 -0.81 -15.24 8.28
CA ALA A 71 -2.26 -15.18 8.31
C ALA A 71 -2.82 -15.11 9.74
N ALA A 72 -2.25 -15.89 10.67
CA ALA A 72 -2.63 -15.84 12.08
C ALA A 72 -2.29 -14.49 12.71
N SER A 73 -1.10 -13.95 12.44
CA SER A 73 -0.68 -12.63 12.91
C SER A 73 -1.62 -11.51 12.41
N ALA A 74 -1.93 -11.51 11.10
CA ALA A 74 -2.85 -10.53 10.52
C ALA A 74 -4.24 -10.58 11.17
N ARG A 75 -4.75 -11.79 11.45
CA ARG A 75 -6.03 -11.98 12.15
C ARG A 75 -6.01 -11.44 13.58
N ALA A 76 -4.95 -11.72 14.34
CA ALA A 76 -4.80 -11.21 15.70
C ALA A 76 -4.71 -9.68 15.72
N LEU A 77 -3.96 -9.07 14.80
CA LEU A 77 -3.86 -7.61 14.66
C LEU A 77 -5.19 -6.96 14.27
N ALA A 78 -5.98 -7.61 13.43
CA ALA A 78 -7.32 -7.14 13.07
C ALA A 78 -8.24 -7.10 14.30
N GLN A 79 -8.19 -8.13 15.15
CA GLN A 79 -8.99 -8.20 16.39
C GLN A 79 -8.61 -7.16 17.44
N CYS A 80 -7.39 -6.61 17.42
CA CYS A 80 -6.98 -5.53 18.30
C CYS A 80 -7.44 -4.13 17.84
N ARG A 81 -7.96 -4.02 16.61
CA ARG A 81 -8.38 -2.73 16.02
C ARG A 81 -9.88 -2.47 16.16
N ASP A 82 -10.65 -3.47 16.57
CA ASP A 82 -12.05 -3.38 16.99
C ASP A 82 -12.14 -3.10 18.50
#